data_AF-A0A9D7NQC0-F1
#
_entry.id   AF-A0A9D7NQC0-F1
#
_cell.length_a   1.000
_cell.length_b   1.000
_cell.length_c   1.000
_cell.angle_alpha   90.00
_cell.angle_beta   90.00
_cell.angle_gamma   90.00
#
_symmetry.space_group_name_H-M   'P 1'
#
loop_
_entity.id
_entity.type
_entity.pdbx_description
1 polymer ?
#
loop_
_entity_poly.entity_id
_entity_poly.type
_entity_poly.pdbx_seq_one_letter_code
_entity_poly.pdbx_strand_id
1 'polypeptide(L)'
;MRQLTQFDRIWSFLAKGSRPIPAIVLVAVATTLWFFAEREGDKVMTGDAQAGVAELWPDARYNRDAEMISSKFALGVDILNVIAEAGPSACTTSYPAMELIDRFAWHMRNVEGVEQVMTLPIAAKLVYAGYNEGNARWRTLPRDGDSLRLATQSFETDSGLLNSDCSAMSIMMFLSDHKATTIDRIVAAVKQFREANSAYDVNFQWSVTRRSQPLPQKRAKSGIPMPSICALLLATSV
;
A
#
# COMPACT_ATOMS: atom_id res chain seq x y z
N MET A 1 6.70 24.57 -64.15
CA MET A 1 5.33 24.20 -63.75
C MET A 1 5.33 23.82 -62.28
N ARG A 2 5.10 24.78 -61.38
CA ARG A 2 4.98 24.51 -59.94
C ARG A 2 3.55 24.03 -59.74
N GLN A 3 3.33 22.71 -59.61
CA GLN A 3 2.03 22.22 -59.21
C GLN A 3 1.78 22.74 -57.79
N LEU A 4 0.99 23.81 -57.69
CA LEU A 4 0.42 24.31 -56.45
C LEU A 4 -0.58 23.25 -55.97
N THR A 5 -0.02 22.19 -55.37
CA THR A 5 -0.79 21.14 -54.72
C THR A 5 -1.55 21.78 -53.56
N GLN A 6 -2.70 21.22 -53.20
CA GLN A 6 -3.58 21.75 -52.15
C GLN A 6 -2.86 22.12 -50.83
N PHE A 7 -1.68 21.52 -50.59
CA PHE A 7 -0.74 21.87 -49.53
C PHE A 7 -0.36 23.36 -49.46
N ASP A 8 -0.11 24.06 -50.57
CA ASP A 8 0.30 25.48 -50.53
C ASP A 8 -0.83 26.40 -50.04
N ARG A 9 -2.09 26.03 -50.31
CA ARG A 9 -3.27 26.75 -49.77
C ARG A 9 -3.41 26.53 -48.26
N ILE A 10 -3.16 25.32 -47.78
CA ILE A 10 -3.20 25.00 -46.35
C ILE A 10 -2.06 25.73 -45.62
N TRP A 11 -0.85 25.71 -46.17
CA TRP A 11 0.32 26.41 -45.61
C TRP A 11 0.16 27.92 -45.57
N SER A 12 -0.34 28.54 -46.66
CA SER A 12 -0.59 29.98 -46.68
C SER A 12 -1.73 30.42 -45.76
N PHE A 13 -2.68 29.52 -45.45
CA PHE A 13 -3.70 29.75 -44.44
C PHE A 13 -3.12 29.68 -43.02
N LEU A 14 -2.35 28.62 -42.70
CA LEU A 14 -1.68 28.46 -41.41
C LEU A 14 -0.70 29.60 -41.11
N ALA A 15 0.04 30.07 -42.12
CA ALA A 15 0.99 31.18 -42.00
C ALA A 15 0.32 32.52 -41.60
N LYS A 16 -1.00 32.68 -41.82
CA LYS A 16 -1.73 33.86 -41.33
C LYS A 16 -1.88 33.87 -39.80
N GLY A 17 -1.77 32.70 -39.15
CA GLY A 17 -1.75 32.55 -37.69
C GLY A 17 -0.52 33.17 -37.03
N SER A 18 0.60 33.30 -37.75
CA SER A 18 1.85 33.88 -37.25
C SER A 18 1.89 35.42 -37.29
N ARG A 19 0.80 36.08 -37.68
CA ARG A 19 0.67 37.54 -37.62
C ARG A 19 0.43 37.99 -36.17
N PRO A 20 0.81 39.23 -35.78
CA PRO A 20 0.83 39.63 -34.36
C PRO A 20 -0.52 39.51 -33.64
N ILE A 21 -1.63 39.92 -34.27
CA ILE A 21 -2.96 39.83 -33.65
C ILE A 21 -3.47 38.37 -33.58
N PRO A 22 -3.49 37.59 -34.68
CA PRO A 22 -3.85 36.17 -34.62
C PRO A 22 -2.97 35.34 -33.68
N ALA A 23 -1.67 35.65 -33.59
CA ALA A 23 -0.74 34.97 -32.71
C ALA A 23 -1.07 35.22 -31.24
N ILE A 24 -1.40 36.47 -30.85
CA ILE A 24 -1.85 36.78 -29.49
C ILE A 24 -3.13 36.01 -29.14
N VAL A 25 -4.09 35.95 -30.06
CA VAL A 25 -5.33 35.17 -29.85
C VAL A 25 -5.03 33.69 -29.69
N LEU A 26 -4.17 33.11 -30.53
CA LEU A 26 -3.76 31.71 -30.43
C LEU A 26 -3.06 31.39 -29.12
N VAL A 27 -2.13 32.26 -28.68
CA VAL A 27 -1.45 32.11 -27.40
C VAL A 27 -2.45 32.20 -26.26
N ALA A 28 -3.35 33.19 -26.26
CA ALA A 28 -4.38 33.31 -25.22
C ALA A 28 -5.25 32.05 -25.14
N VAL A 29 -5.73 31.54 -26.28
CA VAL A 29 -6.51 30.30 -26.33
C VAL A 29 -5.69 29.11 -25.82
N ALA A 30 -4.44 28.96 -26.26
CA ALA A 30 -3.56 27.89 -25.79
C ALA A 30 -3.30 27.96 -24.28
N THR A 31 -3.06 29.15 -23.73
CA THR A 31 -2.85 29.34 -22.29
C THR A 31 -4.12 29.04 -21.51
N THR A 32 -5.30 29.44 -22.00
CA THR A 32 -6.56 29.06 -21.35
C THR A 32 -6.79 27.55 -21.37
N LEU A 33 -6.59 26.90 -22.51
CA LEU A 33 -6.71 25.44 -22.63
C LEU A 33 -5.72 24.72 -21.72
N TRP A 34 -4.47 25.19 -21.67
CA TRP A 34 -3.46 24.64 -20.77
C TRP A 34 -3.85 24.79 -19.30
N PHE A 35 -4.31 25.97 -18.88
CA PHE A 35 -4.78 26.21 -17.51
C PHE A 35 -5.97 25.32 -17.13
N PHE A 36 -6.94 25.15 -18.02
CA PHE A 36 -8.07 24.24 -17.79
C PHE A 36 -7.63 22.77 -17.76
N ALA A 37 -6.72 22.37 -18.65
CA ALA A 37 -6.20 21.01 -18.70
C ALA A 37 -5.37 20.67 -17.45
N GLU A 38 -4.52 21.58 -16.97
CA GLU A 38 -3.75 21.41 -15.74
C GLU A 38 -4.67 21.31 -14.53
N ARG A 39 -5.69 22.18 -14.45
CA ARG A 39 -6.66 22.19 -13.35
C ARG A 39 -7.51 20.92 -13.25
N GLU A 40 -7.83 20.30 -14.38
CA GLU A 40 -8.65 19.07 -14.42
C GLU A 40 -7.82 17.78 -14.49
N GLY A 41 -6.55 17.87 -14.90
CA GLY A 41 -5.64 16.73 -15.05
C GLY A 41 -5.43 15.96 -13.76
N ASP A 42 -5.38 16.66 -12.61
CA ASP A 42 -5.19 16.04 -11.29
C ASP A 42 -6.42 15.26 -10.79
N LYS A 43 -7.57 15.36 -11.46
CA LYS A 43 -8.82 14.70 -11.04
C LYS A 43 -9.10 13.41 -11.78
N VAL A 44 -8.22 13.00 -12.69
CA VAL A 44 -8.36 11.74 -13.42
C VAL A 44 -8.05 10.59 -12.46
N MET A 45 -9.05 9.76 -12.17
CA MET A 45 -8.86 8.54 -11.38
C MET A 45 -7.82 7.66 -12.05
N THR A 46 -6.76 7.32 -11.32
CA THR A 46 -5.69 6.42 -11.75
C THR A 46 -5.94 5.06 -11.11
N GLY A 47 -6.47 4.11 -11.87
CA GLY A 47 -6.95 2.81 -11.40
C GLY A 47 -8.37 2.53 -11.88
N ASP A 48 -9.03 1.57 -11.26
CA ASP A 48 -10.38 1.17 -11.69
C ASP A 48 -11.44 2.19 -11.26
N ALA A 49 -12.29 2.56 -12.23
CA ALA A 49 -13.36 3.53 -12.03
C ALA A 49 -14.69 2.90 -11.61
N GLN A 50 -14.86 1.60 -11.86
CA GLN A 50 -16.06 0.84 -11.55
C GLN A 50 -15.73 -0.30 -10.59
N ALA A 51 -16.75 -0.89 -9.99
CA ALA A 51 -16.59 -2.16 -9.28
C ALA A 51 -16.60 -3.31 -10.28
N GLY A 52 -15.76 -4.30 -10.03
CA GLY A 52 -15.52 -5.40 -10.96
C GLY A 52 -14.36 -5.12 -11.92
N VAL A 53 -13.80 -6.19 -12.48
CA VAL A 53 -12.61 -6.17 -13.32
C VAL A 53 -12.83 -5.30 -14.57
N ALA A 54 -11.97 -4.30 -14.78
CA ALA A 54 -12.11 -3.31 -15.85
C ALA A 54 -11.92 -3.88 -17.26
N GLU A 55 -11.26 -5.04 -17.38
CA GLU A 55 -11.12 -5.80 -18.62
C GLU A 55 -12.45 -6.34 -19.13
N LEU A 56 -13.48 -6.41 -18.28
CA LEU A 56 -14.80 -6.93 -18.62
C LEU A 56 -15.83 -5.82 -18.75
N TRP A 57 -16.87 -6.08 -19.56
CA TRP A 57 -18.03 -5.20 -19.63
C TRP A 57 -18.67 -5.03 -18.24
N PRO A 58 -19.23 -3.85 -17.92
CA PRO A 58 -19.82 -3.60 -16.61
C PRO A 58 -20.91 -4.60 -16.21
N ASP A 59 -21.64 -5.14 -17.18
CA ASP A 59 -22.71 -6.12 -16.99
C ASP A 59 -22.24 -7.58 -17.15
N ALA A 60 -20.93 -7.84 -17.22
CA ALA A 60 -20.41 -9.20 -17.26
C ALA A 60 -20.87 -10.00 -16.02
N ARG A 61 -21.14 -11.30 -16.20
CA ARG A 61 -21.58 -12.18 -15.10
C ARG A 61 -20.60 -12.15 -13.93
N TYR A 62 -19.30 -12.15 -14.21
CA TYR A 62 -18.26 -12.04 -13.19
C TYR A 62 -18.42 -10.78 -12.32
N ASN A 63 -18.59 -9.61 -12.94
CA ASN A 63 -18.74 -8.33 -12.21
C ASN A 63 -20.03 -8.32 -11.36
N ARG A 64 -21.13 -8.89 -11.89
CA ARG A 64 -22.39 -9.07 -11.14
C ARG A 64 -22.25 -10.03 -9.96
N ASP A 65 -21.52 -11.14 -10.14
CA ASP A 65 -21.29 -12.12 -9.08
C ASP A 65 -20.37 -11.54 -8.00
N ALA A 66 -19.31 -10.82 -8.38
CA ALA A 66 -18.40 -10.14 -7.46
C ALA A 66 -19.12 -9.08 -6.61
N GLU A 67 -19.98 -8.26 -7.24
CA GLU A 67 -20.82 -7.29 -6.53
C GLU A 67 -21.79 -7.99 -5.56
N MET A 68 -22.41 -9.10 -5.99
CA MET A 68 -23.31 -9.87 -5.11
C MET A 68 -22.57 -10.48 -3.92
N ILE A 69 -21.34 -10.98 -4.11
CA ILE A 69 -20.54 -11.56 -3.04
C ILE A 69 -20.13 -10.48 -2.05
N SER A 70 -19.55 -9.37 -2.53
CA SER A 70 -19.13 -8.25 -1.69
C SER A 70 -20.29 -7.65 -0.89
N SER A 71 -21.48 -7.52 -1.49
CA SER A 71 -22.66 -6.94 -0.81
C SER A 71 -23.34 -7.87 0.21
N LYS A 72 -23.15 -9.20 0.11
CA LYS A 72 -23.85 -10.18 0.96
C LYS A 72 -22.96 -10.86 1.99
N PHE A 73 -21.65 -10.89 1.76
CA PHE A 73 -20.69 -11.48 2.69
C PHE A 73 -19.80 -10.36 3.23
N ALA A 74 -19.50 -10.40 4.54
CA ALA A 74 -18.53 -9.49 5.17
C ALA A 74 -17.08 -9.86 4.81
N LEU A 75 -16.85 -10.24 3.55
CA LEU A 75 -15.58 -10.68 2.98
C LEU A 75 -15.40 -9.94 1.66
N GLY A 76 -14.54 -8.92 1.68
CA GLY A 76 -14.05 -8.30 0.47
C GLY A 76 -13.32 -9.33 -0.41
N VAL A 77 -13.62 -9.37 -1.70
CA VAL A 77 -12.90 -10.23 -2.66
C VAL A 77 -11.57 -9.61 -3.05
N ASP A 78 -11.47 -8.29 -2.95
CA ASP A 78 -10.29 -7.50 -3.28
C ASP A 78 -9.34 -7.41 -2.08
N ILE A 79 -8.05 -7.74 -2.28
CA ILE A 79 -7.03 -7.76 -1.20
C ILE A 79 -5.96 -6.70 -1.49
N LEU A 80 -5.77 -5.78 -0.56
CA LEU A 80 -4.64 -4.85 -0.52
C LEU A 80 -3.64 -5.30 0.54
N ASN A 81 -2.41 -5.63 0.11
CA ASN A 81 -1.34 -6.04 1.02
C ASN A 81 -0.40 -4.88 1.32
N VAL A 82 -0.17 -4.62 2.61
CA VAL A 82 0.88 -3.72 3.09
C VAL A 82 1.95 -4.57 3.77
N ILE A 83 3.19 -4.47 3.30
CA ILE A 83 4.31 -5.22 3.86
C ILE A 83 4.96 -4.38 4.95
N ALA A 84 5.01 -4.92 6.17
CA ALA A 84 5.76 -4.36 7.28
C ALA A 84 7.13 -5.05 7.36
N GLU A 85 8.17 -4.30 7.01
CA GLU A 85 9.56 -4.74 7.13
C GLU A 85 10.12 -4.42 8.53
N ALA A 86 10.84 -5.37 9.07
CA ALA A 86 11.47 -5.33 10.38
C ALA A 86 12.83 -6.06 10.35
N GLY A 87 13.46 -6.22 11.51
CA GLY A 87 14.71 -6.98 11.64
C GLY A 87 14.56 -8.46 11.31
N PRO A 88 15.67 -9.18 11.09
CA PRO A 88 15.62 -10.64 10.94
C PRO A 88 14.97 -11.27 12.17
N SER A 89 14.07 -12.25 11.94
CA SER A 89 13.31 -12.93 12.98
C SER A 89 12.47 -12.01 13.88
N ALA A 90 12.06 -10.83 13.38
CA ALA A 90 11.30 -9.87 14.19
C ALA A 90 9.97 -10.42 14.68
N CYS A 91 9.30 -11.28 13.92
CA CYS A 91 8.00 -11.83 14.34
C CYS A 91 8.07 -12.71 15.59
N THR A 92 9.23 -13.29 15.91
CA THR A 92 9.42 -14.16 17.09
C THR A 92 10.20 -13.47 18.21
N THR A 93 11.01 -12.47 17.86
CA THR A 93 11.93 -11.83 18.82
C THR A 93 11.52 -10.42 19.22
N SER A 94 10.66 -9.75 18.45
CA SER A 94 10.30 -8.34 18.63
C SER A 94 8.81 -8.18 18.93
N TYR A 95 8.48 -8.18 20.23
CA TYR A 95 7.16 -7.72 20.69
C TYR A 95 6.82 -6.32 20.19
N PRO A 96 7.72 -5.32 20.21
CA PRO A 96 7.39 -3.97 19.72
C PRO A 96 6.96 -3.96 18.25
N ALA A 97 7.58 -4.79 17.40
CA ALA A 97 7.19 -4.90 16.00
C ALA A 97 5.78 -5.48 15.84
N MET A 98 5.53 -6.59 16.51
CA MET A 98 4.23 -7.27 16.49
C MET A 98 3.12 -6.39 17.05
N GLU A 99 3.39 -5.63 18.12
CA GLU A 99 2.43 -4.69 18.70
C GLU A 99 2.14 -3.52 17.76
N LEU A 100 3.15 -2.95 17.11
CA LEU A 100 2.95 -1.84 16.17
C LEU A 100 2.08 -2.28 14.98
N ILE A 101 2.34 -3.48 14.45
CA ILE A 101 1.54 -4.09 13.38
C ILE A 101 0.10 -4.36 13.86
N ASP A 102 -0.08 -4.84 15.09
CA ASP A 102 -1.42 -5.07 15.65
C ASP A 102 -2.21 -3.77 15.84
N ARG A 103 -1.54 -2.70 16.30
CA ARG A 103 -2.13 -1.35 16.41
C ARG A 103 -2.48 -0.78 15.03
N PHE A 104 -1.62 -0.97 14.04
CA PHE A 104 -1.90 -0.62 12.66
C PHE A 104 -3.13 -1.36 12.13
N ALA A 105 -3.21 -2.67 12.36
CA ALA A 105 -4.35 -3.48 11.96
C ALA A 105 -5.66 -3.06 12.65
N TRP A 106 -5.60 -2.60 13.90
CA TRP A 106 -6.76 -1.99 14.56
C TRP A 106 -7.16 -0.66 13.90
N HIS A 107 -6.20 0.20 13.58
CA HIS A 107 -6.47 1.46 12.90
C HIS A 107 -7.12 1.24 11.53
N MET A 108 -6.55 0.36 10.71
CA MET A 108 -7.03 0.09 9.35
C MET A 108 -8.42 -0.56 9.32
N ARG A 109 -8.79 -1.36 10.32
CA ARG A 109 -10.16 -1.91 10.44
C ARG A 109 -11.24 -0.85 10.63
N ASN A 110 -10.87 0.37 11.00
CA ASN A 110 -11.81 1.48 11.17
C ASN A 110 -11.79 2.45 9.98
N VAL A 111 -10.97 2.17 8.96
CA VAL A 111 -10.94 2.96 7.73
C VAL A 111 -12.08 2.47 6.83
N GLU A 112 -12.89 3.41 6.36
CA GLU A 112 -13.99 3.11 5.46
C GLU A 112 -13.47 2.41 4.19
N GLY A 113 -14.19 1.39 3.71
CA GLY A 113 -13.79 0.54 2.59
C GLY A 113 -12.88 -0.64 2.96
N VAL A 114 -12.47 -0.78 4.23
CA VAL A 114 -11.79 -1.98 4.74
C VAL A 114 -12.79 -2.84 5.49
N GLU A 115 -13.09 -4.03 4.98
CA GLU A 115 -14.04 -4.98 5.58
C GLU A 115 -13.37 -5.89 6.60
N GLN A 116 -12.17 -6.37 6.28
CA GLN A 116 -11.41 -7.27 7.16
C GLN A 116 -9.91 -6.99 7.07
N VAL A 117 -9.21 -7.21 8.18
CA VAL A 117 -7.74 -7.14 8.22
C VAL A 117 -7.21 -8.42 8.84
N MET A 118 -6.29 -9.08 8.13
CA MET A 118 -5.60 -10.28 8.58
C MET A 118 -4.10 -10.01 8.67
N THR A 119 -3.53 -10.33 9.84
CA THR A 119 -2.11 -10.12 10.13
C THR A 119 -1.57 -11.24 11.01
N LEU A 120 -0.26 -11.45 10.97
CA LEU A 120 0.41 -12.41 11.84
C LEU A 120 0.12 -12.15 13.34
N PRO A 121 0.17 -10.90 13.87
CA PRO A 121 -0.22 -10.63 15.26
C PRO A 121 -1.65 -11.03 15.62
N ILE A 122 -2.63 -10.78 14.74
CA ILE A 122 -4.04 -11.17 15.01
C ILE A 122 -4.14 -12.70 15.13
N ALA A 123 -3.48 -13.42 14.23
CA ALA A 123 -3.48 -14.87 14.22
C ALA A 123 -2.71 -15.45 15.42
N ALA A 124 -1.55 -14.88 15.76
CA ALA A 124 -0.74 -15.27 16.92
C ALA A 124 -1.51 -15.10 18.25
N LYS A 125 -2.30 -14.02 18.42
CA LYS A 125 -3.16 -13.84 19.60
C LYS A 125 -4.23 -14.93 19.73
N LEU A 126 -4.77 -15.40 18.61
CA LEU A 126 -5.74 -16.49 18.60
C LEU A 126 -5.09 -17.82 18.99
N VAL A 127 -3.92 -18.13 18.42
CA VAL A 127 -3.14 -19.33 18.75
C VAL A 127 -2.71 -19.32 20.22
N TYR A 128 -2.25 -18.17 20.72
CA TYR A 128 -1.83 -18.04 22.11
C TYR A 128 -2.99 -18.28 23.09
N ALA A 129 -4.18 -17.75 22.81
CA ALA A 129 -5.37 -18.10 23.57
C ALA A 129 -5.71 -19.60 23.46
N GLY A 130 -5.53 -20.20 22.28
CA GLY A 130 -5.72 -21.64 22.05
C GLY A 130 -4.83 -22.52 22.92
N TYR A 131 -3.55 -22.17 23.08
CA TYR A 131 -2.64 -22.86 24.00
C TYR A 131 -3.00 -22.66 25.49
N ASN A 132 -3.84 -21.68 25.79
CA ASN A 132 -4.35 -21.40 27.14
C ASN A 132 -5.85 -21.73 27.24
N GLU A 133 -6.22 -22.94 26.80
CA GLU A 133 -7.58 -23.49 26.90
C GLU A 133 -8.66 -22.67 26.18
N GLY A 134 -8.28 -21.83 25.22
CA GLY A 134 -9.19 -20.92 24.51
C GLY A 134 -9.66 -19.74 25.35
N ASN A 135 -9.02 -19.46 26.49
CA ASN A 135 -9.46 -18.41 27.39
C ASN A 135 -9.21 -17.01 26.80
N ALA A 136 -10.28 -16.22 26.67
CA ALA A 136 -10.25 -14.89 26.05
C ALA A 136 -9.27 -13.90 26.72
N ARG A 137 -8.93 -14.10 28.00
CA ARG A 137 -7.93 -13.26 28.69
C ARG A 137 -6.53 -13.37 28.09
N TRP A 138 -6.25 -14.50 27.44
CA TRP A 138 -4.98 -14.77 26.77
C TRP A 138 -5.01 -14.39 25.29
N ARG A 139 -6.04 -13.69 24.80
CA ARG A 139 -6.10 -13.17 23.43
C ARG A 139 -5.28 -11.88 23.27
N THR A 140 -4.05 -11.91 23.75
CA THR A 140 -3.07 -10.82 23.77
C THR A 140 -1.76 -11.29 23.15
N LEU A 141 -0.93 -10.37 22.66
CA LEU A 141 0.40 -10.72 22.19
C LEU A 141 1.29 -11.09 23.38
N PRO A 142 2.00 -12.24 23.34
CA PRO A 142 3.01 -12.58 24.33
C PRO A 142 4.17 -11.59 24.29
N ARG A 143 4.64 -11.16 25.47
CA ARG A 143 5.77 -10.21 25.59
C ARG A 143 7.12 -10.89 25.57
N ASP A 144 7.17 -12.18 25.93
CA ASP A 144 8.36 -13.00 25.91
C ASP A 144 8.56 -13.65 24.53
N GLY A 145 9.82 -13.74 24.09
CA GLY A 145 10.15 -14.26 22.77
C GLY A 145 9.85 -15.75 22.60
N ASP A 146 9.90 -16.54 23.67
CA ASP A 146 9.65 -17.98 23.59
C ASP A 146 8.16 -18.29 23.37
N SER A 147 7.26 -17.63 24.11
CA SER A 147 5.82 -17.74 23.87
C SER A 147 5.39 -17.08 22.57
N LEU A 148 6.05 -16.00 22.16
CA LEU A 148 5.80 -15.39 20.85
C LEU A 148 6.19 -16.36 19.73
N ARG A 149 7.36 -17.00 19.82
CA ARG A 149 7.78 -18.08 18.90
C ARG A 149 6.79 -19.23 18.89
N LEU A 150 6.33 -19.68 20.06
CA LEU A 150 5.33 -20.74 20.17
C LEU A 150 4.01 -20.33 19.49
N ALA A 151 3.56 -19.09 19.69
CA ALA A 151 2.34 -18.58 19.09
C ALA A 151 2.43 -18.39 17.58
N THR A 152 3.64 -18.26 17.03
CA THR A 152 3.87 -18.06 15.59
C THR A 152 4.35 -19.29 14.84
N GLN A 153 4.80 -20.36 15.51
CA GLN A 153 5.46 -21.52 14.87
C GLN A 153 4.60 -22.28 13.85
N SER A 154 3.28 -22.14 13.91
CA SER A 154 2.36 -22.82 12.98
C SER A 154 2.09 -22.01 11.72
N PHE A 155 2.65 -20.80 11.60
CA PHE A 155 2.54 -19.98 10.41
C PHE A 155 3.81 -20.15 9.58
N GLU A 156 3.67 -20.82 8.45
CA GLU A 156 4.73 -20.96 7.44
C GLU A 156 4.59 -19.88 6.37
N THR A 157 5.57 -19.77 5.47
CA THR A 157 5.54 -18.82 4.35
C THR A 157 4.32 -18.99 3.44
N ASP A 158 3.77 -20.21 3.37
CA ASP A 158 2.58 -20.54 2.56
C ASP A 158 1.31 -19.84 3.08
N SER A 159 1.32 -19.35 4.33
CA SER A 159 0.21 -18.53 4.86
C SER A 159 0.13 -17.14 4.22
N GLY A 160 1.22 -16.68 3.59
CA GLY A 160 1.34 -15.32 3.07
C GLY A 160 1.50 -14.24 4.16
N LEU A 161 1.51 -14.60 5.45
CA LEU A 161 1.61 -13.64 6.57
C LEU A 161 3.05 -13.25 6.92
N LEU A 162 4.03 -14.04 6.49
CA LEU A 162 5.46 -13.84 6.77
C LEU A 162 6.34 -14.42 5.67
N ASN A 163 7.56 -13.91 5.56
CA ASN A 163 8.62 -14.47 4.73
C ASN A 163 9.52 -15.44 5.51
N SER A 164 10.42 -16.13 4.80
CA SER A 164 11.22 -17.24 5.36
C SER A 164 12.13 -16.87 6.54
N ASP A 165 12.56 -15.61 6.64
CA ASP A 165 13.40 -15.11 7.73
C ASP A 165 12.60 -14.28 8.76
N CYS A 166 11.29 -14.16 8.58
CA CYS A 166 10.38 -13.36 9.40
C CYS A 166 10.79 -11.89 9.57
N SER A 167 11.47 -11.34 8.57
CA SER A 167 11.81 -9.92 8.49
C SER A 167 10.71 -9.11 7.83
N ALA A 168 9.86 -9.71 7.00
CA ALA A 168 8.74 -9.04 6.36
C ALA A 168 7.43 -9.75 6.72
N MET A 169 6.48 -8.99 7.26
CA MET A 169 5.16 -9.47 7.63
C MET A 169 4.10 -8.79 6.79
N SER A 170 3.20 -9.58 6.21
CA SER A 170 2.11 -9.06 5.40
C SER A 170 0.93 -8.63 6.28
N ILE A 171 0.39 -7.46 5.97
CA ILE A 171 -0.90 -6.99 6.48
C ILE A 171 -1.88 -7.02 5.32
N MET A 172 -2.75 -8.03 5.34
CA MET A 172 -3.74 -8.25 4.29
C MET A 172 -5.02 -7.51 4.67
N MET A 173 -5.46 -6.57 3.84
CA MET A 173 -6.71 -5.83 4.00
C MET A 173 -7.67 -6.24 2.91
N PHE A 174 -8.81 -6.78 3.29
CA PHE A 174 -9.90 -7.13 2.39
C PHE A 174 -10.82 -5.93 2.25
N LEU A 175 -11.05 -5.50 1.01
CA LEU A 175 -11.71 -4.24 0.70
C LEU A 175 -13.15 -4.47 0.21
N SER A 176 -14.00 -3.46 0.40
CA SER A 176 -15.37 -3.47 -0.14
C SER A 176 -15.40 -3.49 -1.67
N ASP A 177 -14.40 -2.84 -2.28
CA ASP A 177 -14.20 -2.70 -3.71
C ASP A 177 -12.73 -2.33 -4.02
N HIS A 178 -12.32 -2.49 -5.28
CA HIS A 178 -11.01 -2.09 -5.79
C HIS A 178 -11.02 -0.72 -6.50
N LYS A 179 -11.98 0.17 -6.19
CA LYS A 179 -12.01 1.49 -6.83
C LYS A 179 -10.79 2.31 -6.42
N ALA A 180 -10.28 3.12 -7.35
CA ALA A 180 -9.17 4.04 -7.09
C ALA A 180 -9.42 4.93 -5.85
N THR A 181 -10.64 5.46 -5.68
CA THR A 181 -10.98 6.30 -4.52
C THR A 181 -10.87 5.58 -3.18
N THR A 182 -11.21 4.29 -3.13
CA THR A 182 -11.11 3.46 -1.93
C THR A 182 -9.66 3.20 -1.59
N ILE A 183 -8.87 2.82 -2.61
CA ILE A 183 -7.43 2.58 -2.46
C ILE A 183 -6.71 3.87 -2.03
N ASP A 184 -7.01 5.02 -2.64
CA ASP A 184 -6.40 6.30 -2.28
C ASP A 184 -6.64 6.69 -0.83
N ARG A 185 -7.87 6.51 -0.35
CA ARG A 185 -8.22 6.74 1.06
C ARG A 185 -7.45 5.80 1.99
N ILE A 186 -7.34 4.53 1.64
CA ILE A 186 -6.59 3.54 2.43
C ILE A 186 -5.11 3.90 2.45
N VAL A 187 -4.51 4.18 1.29
CA VAL A 187 -3.11 4.60 1.17
C VAL A 187 -2.85 5.88 1.96
N ALA A 188 -3.77 6.84 1.95
CA ALA A 188 -3.68 8.05 2.76
C ALA A 188 -3.69 7.72 4.26
N ALA A 189 -4.58 6.84 4.72
CA ALA A 189 -4.62 6.40 6.12
C ALA A 189 -3.34 5.66 6.53
N VAL A 190 -2.77 4.82 5.64
CA VAL A 190 -1.47 4.17 5.86
C VAL A 190 -0.36 5.20 6.04
N LYS A 191 -0.29 6.21 5.16
CA LYS A 191 0.71 7.29 5.26
C LYS A 191 0.56 8.08 6.56
N GLN A 192 -0.68 8.41 6.94
CA GLN A 192 -0.99 9.14 8.17
C GLN A 192 -0.58 8.35 9.41
N PHE A 193 -0.93 7.06 9.49
CA PHE A 193 -0.55 6.20 10.62
C PHE A 193 0.97 6.10 10.73
N ARG A 194 1.64 5.93 9.60
CA ARG A 194 3.10 5.82 9.52
C ARG A 194 3.80 7.05 10.06
N GLU A 195 3.33 8.25 9.69
CA GLU A 195 3.86 9.52 10.18
C GLU A 195 3.59 9.70 11.69
N ALA A 196 2.35 9.44 12.12
CA ALA A 196 1.95 9.61 13.52
C ALA A 196 2.67 8.66 14.50
N ASN A 197 3.11 7.48 14.04
CA ASN A 197 3.77 6.48 14.87
C ASN A 197 5.27 6.35 14.59
N SER A 198 5.86 7.22 13.75
CA SER A 198 7.28 7.18 13.38
C SER A 198 7.73 5.79 12.88
N ALA A 199 6.87 5.11 12.12
CA ALA A 199 7.12 3.76 11.62
C ALA A 199 8.20 3.69 10.51
N TYR A 200 8.84 4.82 10.21
CA TYR A 200 9.99 4.96 9.29
C TYR A 200 11.35 4.72 9.94
N ASP A 201 11.41 4.45 11.24
CA ASP A 201 12.70 4.33 11.90
C ASP A 201 13.47 3.14 11.32
N VAL A 202 14.48 3.45 10.50
CA VAL A 202 15.51 2.53 10.02
C VAL A 202 16.23 1.88 11.23
N ASN A 203 16.13 2.51 12.41
CA ASN A 203 16.56 1.98 13.71
C ASN A 203 15.45 1.30 14.51
N PHE A 204 14.26 1.03 13.99
CA PHE A 204 13.35 0.08 14.65
C PHE A 204 14.00 -1.30 14.70
N GLN A 205 14.79 -1.64 13.68
CA GLN A 205 15.77 -2.75 13.66
C GLN A 205 16.82 -2.64 14.79
N TRP A 206 17.30 -1.43 15.10
CA TRP A 206 18.46 -1.18 15.99
C TRP A 206 18.11 -0.77 17.44
N SER A 207 16.87 -0.37 17.70
CA SER A 207 16.38 0.08 19.02
C SER A 207 15.81 -1.07 19.85
N VAL A 208 15.34 -2.14 19.20
CA VAL A 208 14.88 -3.38 19.85
C VAL A 208 16.08 -4.29 20.16
N THR A 209 17.04 -4.43 19.23
CA THR A 209 18.25 -5.25 19.40
C THR A 209 19.15 -4.75 20.54
N ARG A 210 19.18 -3.45 20.83
CA ARG A 210 19.97 -2.87 21.93
C ARG A 210 19.37 -3.07 23.32
N ARG A 211 18.08 -3.44 23.43
CA ARG A 211 17.41 -3.58 24.73
C ARG A 211 17.47 -5.00 25.30
N SER A 212 17.84 -5.99 24.47
CA SER A 212 17.90 -7.42 24.82
C SER A 212 19.32 -8.01 24.83
N GLN A 213 20.35 -7.26 24.45
CA GLN A 213 21.74 -7.73 24.48
C GLN A 213 22.52 -7.15 25.67
N PRO A 214 23.17 -7.98 26.51
CA PRO A 214 24.25 -7.49 27.37
C PRO A 214 25.45 -7.10 26.48
N LEU A 215 25.94 -5.86 26.62
CA LEU A 215 27.20 -5.38 26.02
C LEU A 215 28.41 -6.18 26.56
N PRO A 216 29.60 -6.22 25.91
CA PRO A 216 29.94 -5.99 24.49
C PRO A 216 30.95 -7.05 23.93
N GLN A 217 31.10 -7.14 22.60
CA GLN A 217 32.45 -7.32 22.01
C GLN A 217 32.61 -6.44 20.78
N LYS A 218 33.69 -5.66 20.78
CA LYS A 218 34.12 -4.75 19.71
C LYS A 218 34.17 -5.48 18.36
N ARG A 219 33.27 -5.16 17.42
CA ARG A 219 33.56 -5.37 15.99
C ARG A 219 34.08 -4.06 15.39
N ALA A 220 35.19 -4.22 14.69
CA ALA A 220 36.03 -3.17 14.15
C ALA A 220 35.25 -2.21 13.23
N LYS A 221 35.62 -0.94 13.32
CA LYS A 221 35.27 0.08 12.34
C LYS A 221 35.88 -0.31 10.99
N SER A 222 35.05 -0.76 10.04
CA SER A 222 35.36 -0.64 8.62
C SER A 222 34.34 0.33 8.02
N GLY A 223 34.76 1.57 7.82
CA GLY A 223 33.95 2.58 7.16
C GLY A 223 33.85 2.27 5.67
N ILE A 224 32.61 2.10 5.21
CA ILE A 224 32.19 2.36 3.83
C ILE A 224 30.77 2.94 3.95
N PRO A 225 30.52 4.20 3.55
CA PRO A 225 29.16 4.71 3.47
C PRO A 225 28.53 4.10 2.21
N MET A 226 27.55 3.20 2.37
CA MET A 226 26.71 2.79 1.24
C MET A 226 25.48 3.70 1.14
N PRO A 227 25.11 4.08 -0.11
CA PRO A 227 24.23 5.20 -0.38
C PRO A 227 22.76 4.85 -0.15
N SER A 228 21.99 5.89 0.14
CA SER A 228 20.53 5.93 0.10
C SER A 228 19.97 5.19 -1.11
N ILE A 229 19.27 4.08 -0.88
CA ILE A 229 18.38 3.47 -1.87
C ILE A 229 17.02 3.29 -1.19
N CYS A 230 16.03 4.00 -1.74
CA CYS A 230 14.62 3.97 -1.38
C CYS A 230 14.12 2.53 -1.17
N ALA A 231 13.50 2.28 -0.02
CA ALA A 231 12.56 1.19 0.14
C ALA A 231 11.32 1.50 -0.70
N LEU A 232 11.21 0.82 -1.84
CA LEU A 232 10.12 0.89 -2.80
C LEU A 232 8.96 0.06 -2.23
N LEU A 233 7.92 0.73 -1.71
CA LEU A 233 6.63 0.11 -1.42
C LEU A 233 5.95 -0.21 -2.76
N LEU A 234 6.10 -1.43 -3.24
CA LEU A 234 5.28 -1.97 -4.31
C LEU A 234 3.94 -2.41 -3.71
N ALA A 235 2.92 -1.56 -3.82
CA ALA A 235 1.55 -2.00 -3.73
C ALA A 235 1.24 -2.80 -5.01
N THR A 236 1.48 -4.11 -4.98
CA THR A 236 0.96 -5.01 -6.01
C THR A 236 -0.48 -5.34 -5.67
N SER A 237 -1.42 -4.68 -6.35
CA SER A 237 -2.75 -5.23 -6.55
C SER A 237 -2.63 -6.42 -7.50
N VAL A 238 -3.28 -7.54 -7.17
CA VAL A 238 -3.59 -8.61 -8.13
C VAL A 238 -5.04 -8.44 -8.52
#